data_AF-A0A3B9DGQ6-F1
#
_entry.id   AF-A0A3B9DGQ6-F1
#
_cell.length_a   1.000
_cell.length_b   1.000
_cell.length_c   1.000
_cell.angle_alpha   90.00
_cell.angle_beta   90.00
_cell.angle_gamma   90.00
#
_symmetry.space_group_name_H-M   'P 1'
#
loop_
_entity.id
_entity.type
_entity.pdbx_description
1 polymer ?
#
loop_
_entity_poly.entity_id
_entity_poly.type
_entity_poly.pdbx_seq_one_letter_code
_entity_poly.pdbx_strand_id
1 'polypeptide(L)'
;MSDELWQQLRTEAEQVVQQEPLLASYVHARVLNHDSLESALSFILANKLSDDVMPVETVLELFDNAFSNSPQIIDFAACDIRAVYERDAAISSYLPVILYLKGFLSIQVHRLAHFLWGNHRKDLALFIQSRN
;
A
#
# COMPACT_ATOMS: atom_id res chain seq x y z
N MET A 1 8.61 6.97 13.18
CA MET A 1 7.99 7.88 12.19
C MET A 1 6.88 7.21 11.41
N SER A 2 7.13 6.00 10.87
CA SER A 2 6.09 5.12 10.31
C SER A 2 5.02 4.73 11.33
N ASP A 3 5.40 4.47 12.59
CA ASP A 3 4.45 4.09 13.65
C ASP A 3 3.41 5.18 13.95
N GLU A 4 3.82 6.44 14.05
CA GLU A 4 2.90 7.57 14.28
C GLU A 4 1.92 7.74 13.12
N LEU A 5 2.43 7.65 11.87
CA LEU A 5 1.59 7.70 10.68
C LEU A 5 0.59 6.54 10.65
N TRP A 6 1.04 5.35 11.06
CA TRP A 6 0.19 4.17 11.12
C TRP A 6 -0.94 4.31 12.14
N GLN A 7 -0.63 4.79 13.35
CA GLN A 7 -1.67 5.06 14.35
C GLN A 7 -2.68 6.08 13.84
N GLN A 8 -2.21 7.14 13.17
CA GLN A 8 -3.10 8.14 12.59
C GLN A 8 -4.01 7.53 11.49
N LEU A 9 -3.46 6.69 10.60
CA LEU A 9 -4.25 5.95 9.60
C LEU A 9 -5.32 5.07 10.25
N ARG A 10 -4.99 4.38 11.35
CA ARG A 10 -5.95 3.56 12.09
C ARG A 10 -7.07 4.42 12.70
N THR A 11 -6.73 5.55 13.33
CA THR A 11 -7.71 6.49 13.88
C THR A 11 -8.65 7.03 12.79
N GLU A 12 -8.10 7.44 11.64
CA GLU A 12 -8.91 7.90 10.50
C GLU A 12 -9.80 6.79 9.95
N ALA A 13 -9.31 5.55 9.90
CA ALA A 13 -10.07 4.39 9.47
C ALA A 13 -11.25 4.08 10.42
N GLU A 14 -11.03 4.16 11.74
CA GLU A 14 -12.11 4.03 12.73
C GLU A 14 -13.18 5.11 12.56
N GLN A 15 -12.77 6.36 12.29
CA GLN A 15 -13.71 7.46 12.03
C GLN A 15 -14.54 7.20 10.77
N VAL A 16 -13.93 6.75 9.67
CA VAL A 16 -14.66 6.42 8.43
C VAL A 16 -15.66 5.30 8.66
N VAL A 17 -15.30 4.25 9.40
CA VAL A 17 -16.21 3.14 9.71
C VAL A 17 -17.43 3.62 10.51
N GLN A 18 -17.23 4.56 11.44
CA GLN A 18 -18.32 5.15 12.24
C GLN A 18 -19.22 6.07 11.41
N GLN A 19 -18.63 6.86 10.50
CA GLN A 19 -19.35 7.85 9.71
C GLN A 19 -20.06 7.24 8.48
N GLU A 20 -19.45 6.24 7.85
CA GLU A 20 -19.95 5.58 6.65
C GLU A 20 -19.92 4.04 6.82
N PRO A 21 -20.95 3.46 7.48
CA PRO A 21 -21.00 2.02 7.74
C PRO A 21 -20.96 1.13 6.49
N LEU A 22 -21.35 1.63 5.30
CA LEU A 22 -21.26 0.86 4.06
C LEU A 22 -19.81 0.58 3.65
N LEU A 23 -18.86 1.39 4.09
CA LEU A 23 -17.43 1.18 3.86
C LEU A 23 -16.76 0.35 4.97
N ALA A 24 -17.50 -0.06 6.01
CA ALA A 24 -16.90 -0.71 7.17
C ALA A 24 -16.08 -1.95 6.79
N SER A 25 -16.66 -2.91 6.06
CA SER A 25 -15.94 -4.11 5.63
C SER A 25 -14.75 -3.80 4.73
N TYR A 26 -14.86 -2.78 3.87
CA TYR A 26 -13.79 -2.35 2.98
C TYR A 26 -12.59 -1.80 3.75
N VAL A 27 -12.83 -0.93 4.73
CA VAL A 27 -11.81 -0.29 5.58
C VAL A 27 -11.22 -1.28 6.57
N HIS A 28 -12.04 -2.14 7.18
CA HIS A 28 -11.56 -3.20 8.07
C HIS A 28 -10.57 -4.12 7.36
N ALA A 29 -10.94 -4.61 6.17
CA ALA A 29 -10.10 -5.51 5.41
C ALA A 29 -8.76 -4.90 4.99
N ARG A 30 -8.70 -3.58 4.77
CA ARG A 30 -7.50 -2.91 4.23
C ARG A 30 -6.62 -2.24 5.28
N VAL A 31 -7.16 -1.91 6.44
CA VAL A 31 -6.44 -1.11 7.46
C VAL A 31 -6.62 -1.71 8.85
N LEU A 32 -7.84 -1.82 9.36
CA LEU A 32 -8.04 -2.11 10.78
C LEU A 32 -7.66 -3.54 11.20
N ASN A 33 -7.69 -4.50 10.26
CA ASN A 33 -7.28 -5.89 10.48
C ASN A 33 -5.76 -6.12 10.37
N HIS A 34 -4.97 -5.07 10.15
CA HIS A 34 -3.52 -5.14 10.06
C HIS A 34 -2.85 -4.53 11.29
N ASP A 35 -1.65 -4.99 11.61
CA ASP A 35 -0.90 -4.50 12.77
C ASP A 35 0.13 -3.41 12.40
N SER A 36 0.43 -3.23 11.11
CA SER A 36 1.43 -2.28 10.61
C SER A 36 1.07 -1.71 9.24
N LEU A 37 1.69 -0.58 8.90
CA LEU A 37 1.61 0.02 7.55
C LEU A 37 2.08 -0.94 6.46
N GLU A 38 3.14 -1.71 6.75
CA GLU A 38 3.68 -2.74 5.86
C GLU A 38 2.62 -3.77 5.50
N SER A 39 1.99 -4.39 6.51
CA SER A 39 0.98 -5.43 6.31
C SER A 39 -0.25 -4.89 5.56
N ALA A 40 -0.69 -3.67 5.89
CA ALA A 40 -1.80 -3.01 5.19
C ALA A 40 -1.45 -2.71 3.72
N LEU A 41 -0.25 -2.17 3.44
CA LEU A 41 0.18 -1.88 2.08
C LEU A 41 0.38 -3.14 1.24
N SER A 42 0.99 -4.19 1.78
CA SER A 42 1.10 -5.50 1.11
C SER A 42 -0.28 -5.97 0.67
N PHE A 43 -1.26 -5.95 1.58
CA PHE A 43 -2.62 -6.39 1.30
C PHE A 43 -3.33 -5.53 0.24
N ILE A 44 -3.27 -4.21 0.38
CA ILE A 44 -3.89 -3.29 -0.58
C ILE A 44 -3.30 -3.47 -1.98
N LEU A 45 -1.97 -3.55 -2.09
CA LEU A 45 -1.28 -3.64 -3.37
C LEU A 45 -1.43 -5.03 -4.00
N ALA A 46 -1.43 -6.09 -3.20
CA ALA A 46 -1.68 -7.44 -3.67
C ALA A 46 -3.07 -7.58 -4.29
N ASN A 47 -4.11 -7.10 -3.61
CA ASN A 47 -5.47 -7.09 -4.15
C ASN A 47 -5.63 -6.20 -5.40
N LYS A 48 -4.80 -5.17 -5.56
CA LYS A 48 -4.79 -4.34 -6.78
C LYS A 48 -4.15 -5.06 -7.97
N LEU A 49 -3.07 -5.80 -7.75
CA LEU A 49 -2.25 -6.41 -8.81
C LEU A 49 -2.68 -7.83 -9.19
N SER A 50 -3.44 -8.50 -8.32
CA SER A 50 -3.84 -9.89 -8.50
C SER A 50 -4.82 -10.08 -9.65
N ASP A 51 -4.69 -11.21 -10.35
CA ASP A 51 -5.64 -11.72 -11.33
C ASP A 51 -5.54 -13.26 -11.40
N ASP A 52 -6.16 -13.86 -12.42
CA ASP A 52 -6.13 -15.32 -12.63
C ASP A 52 -4.72 -15.90 -12.85
N VAL A 53 -3.75 -15.08 -13.26
CA VAL A 53 -2.36 -15.49 -13.51
C VAL A 53 -1.52 -15.36 -12.23
N MET A 54 -1.76 -14.32 -11.44
CA MET A 54 -1.04 -14.06 -10.20
C MET A 54 -2.03 -13.86 -9.05
N PRO A 55 -2.34 -14.92 -8.28
CA PRO A 55 -3.24 -14.83 -7.13
C PRO A 55 -2.75 -13.86 -6.06
N VAL A 56 -3.67 -13.38 -5.22
CA VAL A 56 -3.39 -12.43 -4.13
C VAL A 56 -2.27 -12.93 -3.22
N GLU A 57 -2.27 -14.21 -2.89
CA GLU A 57 -1.29 -14.85 -2.01
C GLU A 57 0.13 -14.76 -2.60
N THR A 58 0.27 -14.96 -3.91
CA THR A 58 1.55 -14.84 -4.60
C THR A 58 2.04 -13.39 -4.59
N VAL A 59 1.16 -12.41 -4.82
CA VAL A 59 1.56 -11.00 -4.80
C VAL A 59 1.93 -10.55 -3.39
N LEU A 60 1.19 -11.01 -2.38
CA LEU A 60 1.50 -10.77 -0.96
C LEU A 60 2.91 -11.23 -0.62
N GLU A 61 3.27 -12.48 -0.97
CA GLU A 61 4.61 -13.00 -0.73
C GLU A 61 5.71 -12.17 -1.42
N LEU A 62 5.43 -11.60 -2.60
CA LEU A 62 6.38 -10.72 -3.28
C LEU A 62 6.59 -9.40 -2.52
N PHE A 63 5.52 -8.78 -2.03
CA PHE A 63 5.62 -7.56 -1.23
C PHE A 63 6.28 -7.82 0.12
N ASP A 64 5.87 -8.85 0.84
CA ASP A 64 6.43 -9.19 2.16
C ASP A 64 7.93 -9.52 2.04
N ASN A 65 8.33 -10.21 0.97
CA ASN A 65 9.75 -10.43 0.66
C ASN A 65 10.49 -9.11 0.38
N ALA A 66 9.91 -8.21 -0.43
CA ALA A 66 10.52 -6.93 -0.75
C ALA A 66 10.67 -6.03 0.49
N PHE A 67 9.63 -5.95 1.33
CA PHE A 67 9.65 -5.13 2.54
C PHE A 67 10.61 -5.69 3.59
N SER A 68 10.67 -7.02 3.76
CA SER A 68 11.63 -7.66 4.67
C SER A 68 13.09 -7.43 4.25
N ASN A 69 13.39 -7.48 2.95
CA ASN A 69 14.76 -7.33 2.43
C ASN A 69 15.15 -5.86 2.15
N SER A 70 14.18 -4.95 2.07
CA SER A 70 14.40 -3.53 1.84
C SER A 70 13.37 -2.69 2.62
N PRO A 71 13.49 -2.62 3.96
CA PRO A 71 12.52 -1.93 4.82
C PRO A 71 12.36 -0.44 4.48
N GLN A 72 13.37 0.18 3.86
CA GLN A 72 13.31 1.58 3.42
C GLN A 72 12.19 1.84 2.40
N ILE A 73 11.68 0.80 1.71
CA ILE A 73 10.52 0.93 0.82
C ILE A 73 9.29 1.45 1.59
N ILE A 74 9.09 0.97 2.83
CA ILE A 74 7.99 1.42 3.69
C ILE A 74 8.23 2.85 4.18
N ASP A 75 9.47 3.21 4.52
CA ASP A 75 9.81 4.59 4.88
C ASP A 75 9.52 5.55 3.72
N PHE A 76 9.87 5.17 2.49
CA PHE A 76 9.54 5.95 1.30
C PHE A 76 8.04 6.04 1.06
N ALA A 77 7.29 4.95 1.27
CA ALA A 77 5.83 4.98 1.18
C ALA A 77 5.22 5.95 2.22
N ALA A 78 5.74 5.97 3.46
CA ALA A 78 5.33 6.92 4.48
C ALA A 78 5.63 8.38 4.09
N CYS A 79 6.79 8.64 3.48
CA CYS A 79 7.11 9.94 2.90
C CYS A 79 6.17 10.31 1.76
N ASP A 80 5.82 9.37 0.88
CA ASP A 80 4.89 9.59 -0.24
C ASP A 80 3.49 9.95 0.29
N ILE A 81 3.01 9.27 1.35
CA ILE A 81 1.72 9.56 1.99
C ILE A 81 1.70 11.00 2.53
N ARG A 82 2.73 11.40 3.26
CA ARG A 82 2.85 12.77 3.80
C ARG A 82 2.97 13.81 2.69
N ALA A 83 3.75 13.51 1.66
CA ALA A 83 3.92 14.40 0.51
C ALA A 83 2.58 14.68 -0.20
N VAL A 84 1.70 13.68 -0.32
CA VAL A 84 0.35 13.91 -0.87
C VAL A 84 -0.46 14.79 0.06
N TYR A 85 -0.52 14.46 1.35
CA TYR A 85 -1.26 15.23 2.35
C TYR A 85 -0.82 16.71 2.42
N GLU A 86 0.48 16.97 2.35
CA GLU A 86 1.04 18.33 2.44
C GLU A 86 0.85 19.17 1.18
N ARG A 87 0.70 18.53 0.02
CA ARG A 87 0.80 19.22 -1.30
C ARG A 87 -0.49 19.19 -2.10
N ASP A 88 -1.36 18.21 -1.87
CA ASP A 88 -2.65 18.10 -2.54
C ASP A 88 -3.75 18.76 -1.70
N ALA A 89 -4.19 19.94 -2.15
CA ALA A 89 -5.24 20.69 -1.46
C ALA A 89 -6.60 19.97 -1.38
N ALA A 90 -6.82 18.92 -2.18
CA ALA A 90 -8.03 18.10 -2.13
C ALA A 90 -7.98 17.01 -1.05
N ILE A 91 -6.80 16.76 -0.45
CA ILE A 91 -6.59 15.69 0.52
C ILE A 91 -6.45 16.29 1.92
N SER A 92 -7.37 15.94 2.81
CA SER A 92 -7.42 16.46 4.19
C SER A 92 -7.08 15.42 5.27
N SER A 93 -6.71 14.20 4.88
CA SER A 93 -6.34 13.11 5.77
C SER A 93 -5.43 12.11 5.05
N TYR A 94 -4.74 11.22 5.79
CA TYR A 94 -3.80 10.27 5.19
C TYR A 94 -4.49 9.05 4.57
N LEU A 95 -5.62 8.62 5.15
CA LEU A 95 -6.31 7.40 4.76
C LEU A 95 -6.72 7.34 3.27
N PRO A 96 -7.27 8.41 2.65
CA PRO A 96 -7.59 8.41 1.22
C PRO A 96 -6.39 8.12 0.32
N VAL A 97 -5.18 8.48 0.75
CA VAL A 97 -3.96 8.30 -0.04
C VAL A 97 -3.70 6.82 -0.31
N ILE A 98 -3.81 5.98 0.74
CA ILE A 98 -3.57 4.53 0.61
C ILE A 98 -4.78 3.78 0.06
N LEU A 99 -6.00 4.29 0.24
CA LEU A 99 -7.21 3.58 -0.17
C LEU A 99 -7.62 3.86 -1.62
N TYR A 100 -7.39 5.06 -2.14
CA TYR A 100 -8.05 5.51 -3.37
C TYR A 100 -7.11 6.08 -4.43
N LEU A 101 -5.95 6.63 -4.05
CA LEU A 101 -5.10 7.33 -5.01
C LEU A 101 -4.26 6.36 -5.83
N LYS A 102 -4.73 6.07 -7.05
CA LYS A 102 -4.01 5.22 -8.01
C LYS A 102 -2.57 5.65 -8.23
N GLY A 103 -2.27 6.95 -8.23
CA GLY A 103 -0.91 7.46 -8.39
C GLY A 103 0.03 7.04 -7.26
N PHE A 104 -0.44 7.12 -6.01
CA PHE A 104 0.32 6.62 -4.87
C PHE A 104 0.56 5.12 -4.97
N LEU A 105 -0.50 4.34 -5.23
CA LEU A 105 -0.41 2.88 -5.39
C LEU A 105 0.57 2.51 -6.50
N SER A 106 0.55 3.24 -7.62
CA SER A 106 1.44 3.00 -8.74
C SER A 106 2.91 3.23 -8.43
N ILE A 107 3.24 4.20 -7.58
CA ILE A 107 4.62 4.39 -7.09
C ILE A 107 5.05 3.17 -6.27
N GLN A 108 4.19 2.63 -5.42
CA GLN A 108 4.54 1.49 -4.58
C GLN A 108 4.70 0.20 -5.39
N VAL A 109 3.85 -0.02 -6.40
CA VAL A 109 4.03 -1.11 -7.39
C VAL A 109 5.36 -0.96 -8.13
N HIS A 110 5.73 0.26 -8.51
CA HIS A 110 7.02 0.51 -9.15
C HIS A 110 8.20 0.17 -8.22
N ARG A 111 8.11 0.46 -6.92
CA ARG A 111 9.16 0.10 -5.94
C ARG A 111 9.33 -1.43 -5.85
N LEU A 112 8.24 -2.21 -5.91
CA LEU A 112 8.34 -3.67 -6.00
C LEU A 112 9.04 -4.13 -7.29
N ALA A 113 8.64 -3.59 -8.44
CA ALA A 113 9.29 -3.91 -9.71
C ALA A 113 10.79 -3.55 -9.69
N HIS A 114 11.14 -2.40 -9.10
CA HIS A 114 12.53 -1.98 -8.94
C HIS A 114 13.32 -2.93 -8.02
N PHE A 115 12.74 -3.35 -6.89
CA PHE A 115 13.34 -4.35 -6.01
C PHE A 115 13.60 -5.67 -6.75
N LEU A 116 12.62 -6.17 -7.50
CA LEU A 116 12.75 -7.39 -8.29
C LEU A 116 13.83 -7.27 -9.37
N TRP A 117 13.91 -6.11 -10.03
CA TRP A 117 14.94 -5.82 -11.03
C TRP A 117 16.34 -5.88 -10.42
N GLY A 118 16.54 -5.24 -9.27
CA GLY A 118 17.80 -5.26 -8.51
C GLY A 118 18.22 -6.66 -8.06
N ASN A 119 17.25 -7.54 -7.80
CA ASN A 119 17.45 -8.94 -7.41
C ASN A 119 17.48 -9.91 -8.61
N HIS A 120 17.82 -9.43 -9.80
CA HIS A 120 17.95 -10.23 -11.03
C HIS A 120 16.67 -10.96 -11.50
N ARG A 121 15.49 -10.62 -10.98
CA ARG A 121 14.18 -11.17 -11.40
C ARG A 121 13.54 -10.28 -12.47
N LYS A 122 14.25 -10.01 -13.56
CA LYS A 122 13.90 -8.98 -14.56
C LYS A 122 12.56 -9.23 -15.27
N ASP A 123 12.28 -10.45 -15.70
CA ASP A 123 11.02 -10.75 -16.39
C ASP A 123 9.82 -10.55 -15.46
N LEU A 124 9.96 -10.91 -14.18
CA LEU A 124 8.93 -10.65 -13.19
C LEU A 124 8.79 -9.15 -12.91
N ALA A 125 9.89 -8.39 -12.85
CA ALA A 125 9.83 -6.95 -12.71
C ALA A 125 9.07 -6.28 -13.88
N LEU A 126 9.33 -6.69 -15.13
CA LEU A 126 8.60 -6.22 -16.31
C LEU A 126 7.12 -6.61 -16.27
N PHE A 127 6.82 -7.83 -15.82
CA PHE A 127 5.46 -8.28 -15.64
C PHE A 127 4.70 -7.44 -14.61
N ILE A 128 5.27 -7.22 -13.42
CA ILE A 128 4.68 -6.35 -12.38
C ILE A 128 4.50 -4.91 -12.89
N GLN A 129 5.50 -4.38 -13.61
CA GLN A 129 5.40 -3.05 -14.21
C GLN A 129 4.22 -2.92 -15.19
N SER A 130 3.94 -3.97 -15.98
CA SER A 130 2.85 -3.95 -16.97
C SER A 130 1.44 -3.94 -16.36
N ARG A 131 1.31 -4.22 -15.06
CA ARG A 131 0.04 -4.39 -14.34
C ARG A 131 -0.37 -3.19 -13.49
N ASN A 132 0.35 -2.08 -13.64
CA ASN A 132 0.17 -0.90 -12.82
C ASN A 132 -1.01 -0.02 -13.24
#